data_AF-A0A453EYA9-F1
#
_entry.id   AF-A0A453EYA9-F1
#
_cell.length_a   1.000
_cell.length_b   1.000
_cell.length_c   1.000
_cell.angle_alpha   90.00
_cell.angle_beta   90.00
_cell.angle_gamma   90.00
#
_symmetry.space_group_name_H-M   'P 1'
#
loop_
_entity.id
_entity.type
_entity.pdbx_description
1 polymer ?
#
loop_
_entity_poly.entity_id
_entity_poly.type
_entity_poly.pdbx_seq_one_letter_code
_entity_poly.pdbx_strand_id
1 'polypeptide(L)'
;MLHRLVKPTDTIYLYVLCIKEWQQFEEAVQSDYVPGFGKKISSLLDRCLSEYDMEAIYFDEGVRTSKRHQLESKLLQLVNPAYQSLLGHLRTRTLEAFKESFDKAVEKEGFAVAARDSTQIFLEKFDKGSEDATIQQVNWDPSKVKDKLKRDIEAHVVSVRATKLSELCATYEGKLTKALAEPVEALLDSASEDTWPAIRKLLQRETTAAVSGLESAISTFELDEATEKELLLRLENHGRSVVESKAREEAARILIRMKDRFSTLFSRDADSMPRVWTGKEDIKAITKTARSASMKLLSTMAAIRLEEDGDNIDTTLSLALVDAARPGTTDRSIQSLDPLASSSWERVPEERTLISPVQCKSLWRQFKAETEYTVTQAIAAQGSKQEEQQLAASSMGARCDGCPWFQ
;
A
#
# COMPACT_ATOMS: atom_id res chain seq x y z
N MET A 1 -44.63 -34.71 31.96
CA MET A 1 -44.19 -35.02 33.35
C MET A 1 -44.84 -34.14 34.44
N LEU A 2 -45.72 -33.17 34.12
CA LEU A 2 -46.32 -32.23 35.08
C LEU A 2 -47.82 -32.46 35.39
N HIS A 3 -48.47 -33.44 34.75
CA HIS A 3 -49.92 -33.68 34.89
C HIS A 3 -50.35 -34.57 36.07
N ARG A 4 -49.43 -35.05 36.93
CA ARG A 4 -49.72 -36.11 37.93
C ARG A 4 -49.84 -35.64 39.38
N LEU A 5 -50.00 -34.35 39.66
CA LEU A 5 -50.19 -33.86 41.03
C LEU A 5 -51.48 -33.00 41.13
N VAL A 6 -52.63 -33.71 41.20
CA VAL A 6 -53.90 -33.37 41.91
C VAL A 6 -54.77 -32.16 41.44
N LYS A 7 -56.10 -32.26 41.59
CA LYS A 7 -57.18 -31.23 41.38
C LYS A 7 -58.33 -31.48 42.40
N PRO A 8 -59.36 -30.59 42.63
CA PRO A 8 -59.70 -29.24 42.09
C PRO A 8 -59.90 -28.17 43.22
N THR A 9 -60.04 -26.85 43.07
CA THR A 9 -60.30 -25.84 42.02
C THR A 9 -59.83 -24.50 42.62
N ASP A 10 -59.49 -23.51 41.79
CA ASP A 10 -58.69 -22.28 42.06
C ASP A 10 -57.17 -22.46 41.90
N THR A 11 -56.59 -23.56 42.41
CA THR A 11 -55.15 -23.87 42.28
C THR A 11 -54.70 -24.13 40.82
N ILE A 12 -55.61 -24.60 39.96
CA ILE A 12 -55.34 -24.82 38.53
C ILE A 12 -55.23 -23.49 37.79
N TYR A 13 -55.96 -22.47 38.23
CA TYR A 13 -56.06 -21.20 37.52
C TYR A 13 -54.77 -20.38 37.67
N LEU A 14 -54.22 -20.27 38.89
CA LEU A 14 -52.95 -19.57 39.12
C LEU A 14 -51.73 -20.32 38.56
N TYR A 15 -51.72 -21.65 38.60
CA TYR A 15 -50.66 -22.45 37.98
C TYR A 15 -50.65 -22.32 36.45
N VAL A 16 -51.83 -22.32 35.82
CA VAL A 16 -51.99 -22.03 34.38
C VAL A 16 -51.58 -20.58 34.06
N LEU A 17 -51.83 -19.63 34.97
CA LEU A 17 -51.35 -18.25 34.84
C LEU A 17 -49.82 -18.15 34.93
N CYS A 18 -49.16 -18.83 35.90
CA CYS A 18 -47.70 -18.93 35.98
C CYS A 18 -47.13 -19.45 34.63
N ILE A 19 -47.75 -20.48 34.06
CA ILE A 19 -47.31 -21.08 32.78
C ILE A 19 -47.54 -20.16 31.58
N LYS A 20 -48.70 -19.48 31.52
CA LYS A 20 -49.01 -18.55 30.42
C LYS A 20 -48.12 -17.31 30.45
N GLU A 21 -47.90 -16.74 31.64
CA GLU A 21 -46.97 -15.62 31.81
C GLU A 21 -45.54 -16.04 31.43
N TRP A 22 -45.10 -17.24 31.85
CA TRP A 22 -43.82 -17.80 31.43
C TRP A 22 -43.70 -17.92 29.91
N GLN A 23 -44.70 -18.48 29.21
CA GLN A 23 -44.66 -18.67 27.76
C GLN A 23 -44.48 -17.33 27.01
N GLN A 24 -45.19 -16.29 27.42
CA GLN A 24 -45.04 -14.96 26.82
C GLN A 24 -43.63 -14.38 27.05
N PHE A 25 -43.06 -14.60 28.22
CA PHE A 25 -41.70 -14.19 28.52
C PHE A 25 -40.66 -14.97 27.71
N GLU A 26 -40.86 -16.28 27.58
CA GLU A 26 -39.98 -17.16 26.80
C GLU A 26 -39.97 -16.74 25.32
N GLU A 27 -41.14 -16.47 24.73
CA GLU A 27 -41.25 -15.96 23.36
C GLU A 27 -40.56 -14.60 23.17
N ALA A 28 -40.72 -13.67 24.12
CA ALA A 28 -40.06 -12.38 24.07
C ALA A 28 -38.53 -12.50 24.10
N VAL A 29 -38.00 -13.38 24.94
CA VAL A 29 -36.56 -13.63 25.10
C VAL A 29 -35.95 -14.40 23.94
N GLN A 30 -36.75 -15.19 23.22
CA GLN A 30 -36.33 -15.83 21.95
C GLN A 30 -36.10 -14.80 20.85
N SER A 31 -36.84 -13.69 20.87
CA SER A 31 -36.69 -12.62 19.88
C SER A 31 -35.55 -11.69 20.22
N ASP A 32 -35.42 -11.27 21.48
CA ASP A 32 -34.48 -10.20 21.85
C ASP A 32 -34.18 -10.09 23.36
N TYR A 33 -33.29 -9.17 23.72
CA TYR A 33 -33.05 -8.81 25.12
C TYR A 33 -34.27 -8.11 25.74
N VAL A 34 -34.72 -8.63 26.88
CA VAL A 34 -35.88 -8.17 27.64
C VAL A 34 -35.44 -7.52 28.97
N PRO A 35 -35.62 -6.19 29.14
CA PRO A 35 -35.33 -5.51 30.40
C PRO A 35 -36.20 -5.99 31.58
N GLY A 36 -35.60 -6.02 32.76
CA GLY A 36 -36.21 -6.45 34.01
C GLY A 36 -36.42 -7.95 34.13
N PHE A 37 -35.78 -8.75 33.25
CA PHE A 37 -35.96 -10.21 33.21
C PHE A 37 -35.77 -10.86 34.58
N GLY A 38 -34.67 -10.54 35.26
CA GLY A 38 -34.32 -11.13 36.55
C GLY A 38 -35.40 -10.89 37.61
N LYS A 39 -35.86 -9.64 37.74
CA LYS A 39 -36.95 -9.28 38.67
C LYS A 39 -38.26 -9.98 38.36
N LYS A 40 -38.65 -10.00 37.08
CA LYS A 40 -39.91 -10.62 36.63
C LYS A 40 -39.91 -12.12 36.87
N ILE A 41 -38.83 -12.81 36.50
CA ILE A 41 -38.70 -14.24 36.76
C ILE A 41 -38.62 -14.53 38.25
N SER A 42 -37.92 -13.71 39.03
CA SER A 42 -37.87 -13.88 40.49
C SER A 42 -39.27 -13.78 41.11
N SER A 43 -40.06 -12.77 40.73
CA SER A 43 -41.45 -12.65 41.20
C SER A 43 -42.35 -13.80 40.77
N LEU A 44 -42.13 -14.35 39.57
CA LEU A 44 -42.87 -15.50 39.07
C LEU A 44 -42.54 -16.76 39.88
N LEU A 45 -41.25 -17.02 40.10
CA LEU A 45 -40.77 -18.14 40.90
C LEU A 45 -41.26 -18.04 42.36
N ASP A 46 -41.16 -16.87 43.00
CA ASP A 46 -41.64 -16.65 44.36
C ASP A 46 -43.15 -16.90 44.48
N ARG A 47 -43.92 -16.46 43.48
CA ARG A 47 -45.36 -16.69 43.44
C ARG A 47 -45.68 -18.18 43.32
N CYS A 48 -45.09 -18.88 42.35
CA CYS A 48 -45.37 -20.30 42.18
C CYS A 48 -44.86 -21.15 43.39
N LEU A 49 -43.78 -20.75 44.07
CA LEU A 49 -43.29 -21.42 45.29
C LEU A 49 -44.16 -21.12 46.52
N SER A 50 -44.61 -19.88 46.70
CA SER A 50 -45.49 -19.49 47.81
C SER A 50 -46.85 -20.16 47.73
N GLU A 51 -47.41 -20.30 46.52
CA GLU A 51 -48.64 -21.05 46.29
C GLU A 51 -48.49 -22.53 46.70
N TYR A 52 -47.37 -23.15 46.33
CA TYR A 52 -47.06 -24.50 46.77
C TYR A 52 -46.96 -24.60 48.30
N ASP A 53 -46.30 -23.64 48.95
CA ASP A 53 -46.11 -23.63 50.41
C ASP A 53 -47.46 -23.51 51.16
N MET A 54 -48.42 -22.74 50.62
CA MET A 54 -49.78 -22.64 51.18
C MET A 54 -50.58 -23.95 51.04
N GLU A 55 -50.54 -24.58 49.87
CA GLU A 55 -51.28 -25.82 49.59
C GLU A 55 -50.66 -27.03 50.31
N ALA A 56 -49.33 -27.06 50.44
CA ALA A 56 -48.60 -28.17 51.03
C ALA A 56 -48.57 -28.14 52.57
N ILE A 57 -49.24 -27.18 53.21
CA ILE A 57 -49.17 -26.94 54.66
C ILE A 57 -49.67 -28.13 55.50
N TYR A 58 -50.60 -28.92 54.95
CA TYR A 58 -51.21 -30.07 55.65
C TYR A 58 -50.42 -31.39 55.47
N PHE A 59 -49.35 -31.38 54.68
CA PHE A 59 -48.52 -32.56 54.44
C PHE A 59 -47.37 -32.66 55.43
N ASP A 60 -46.82 -33.87 55.56
CA ASP A 60 -45.61 -34.12 56.33
C ASP A 60 -44.47 -33.17 55.93
N GLU A 61 -43.73 -32.67 56.93
CA GLU A 61 -42.72 -31.64 56.74
C GLU A 61 -41.55 -32.11 55.86
N GLY A 62 -41.12 -33.36 56.01
CA GLY A 62 -40.06 -33.93 55.18
C GLY A 62 -40.52 -34.08 53.73
N VAL A 63 -41.75 -34.55 53.54
CA VAL A 63 -42.36 -34.71 52.20
C VAL A 63 -42.54 -33.36 51.52
N ARG A 64 -43.14 -32.36 52.18
CA ARG A 64 -43.40 -31.05 51.57
C ARG A 64 -42.11 -30.33 51.22
N THR A 65 -41.07 -30.40 52.07
CA THR A 65 -39.77 -29.77 51.82
C THR A 65 -39.04 -30.42 50.64
N SER A 66 -39.04 -31.76 50.58
CA SER A 66 -38.43 -32.50 49.46
C SER A 66 -39.13 -32.17 48.13
N LYS A 67 -40.47 -32.10 48.13
CA LYS A 67 -41.26 -31.77 46.94
C LYS A 67 -41.12 -30.31 46.54
N ARG A 68 -40.96 -29.38 47.49
CA ARG A 68 -40.63 -27.98 47.24
C ARG A 68 -39.32 -27.83 46.47
N HIS A 69 -38.25 -28.45 46.95
CA HIS A 69 -36.95 -28.42 46.26
C HIS A 69 -37.00 -29.08 44.87
N GLN A 70 -37.79 -30.15 44.70
CA GLN A 70 -38.00 -30.75 43.37
C GLN A 70 -38.72 -29.79 42.41
N LEU A 71 -39.70 -29.01 42.91
CA LEU A 71 -40.40 -28.01 42.12
C LEU A 71 -39.44 -26.87 41.71
N GLU A 72 -38.73 -26.30 42.68
CA GLU A 72 -37.73 -25.24 42.48
C GLU A 72 -36.69 -25.65 41.43
N SER A 73 -36.10 -26.85 41.57
CA SER A 73 -35.13 -27.37 40.61
C SER A 73 -35.69 -27.48 39.19
N LYS A 74 -36.93 -27.95 39.04
CA LYS A 74 -37.59 -28.05 37.72
C LYS A 74 -37.92 -26.70 37.11
N LEU A 75 -38.34 -25.73 37.92
CA LEU A 75 -38.59 -24.37 37.47
C LEU A 75 -37.29 -23.72 36.99
N LEU A 76 -36.19 -23.86 37.73
CA LEU A 76 -34.88 -23.38 37.31
C LEU A 76 -34.38 -24.05 36.03
N GLN A 77 -34.62 -25.36 35.86
CA GLN A 77 -34.30 -26.07 34.61
C GLN A 77 -35.11 -25.54 33.41
N LEU A 78 -36.37 -25.16 33.61
CA LEU A 78 -37.21 -24.56 32.57
C LEU A 78 -36.72 -23.16 32.21
N VAL A 79 -36.29 -22.37 33.20
CA VAL A 79 -35.90 -20.96 33.01
C VAL A 79 -34.50 -20.81 32.41
N ASN A 80 -33.59 -21.73 32.71
CA ASN A 80 -32.18 -21.61 32.33
C ASN A 80 -31.95 -21.36 30.82
N PRO A 81 -32.60 -22.09 29.88
CA PRO A 81 -32.44 -21.82 28.45
C PRO A 81 -32.78 -20.37 28.06
N ALA A 82 -33.84 -19.79 28.63
CA ALA A 82 -34.21 -18.41 28.37
C ALA A 82 -33.17 -17.43 28.93
N TYR A 83 -32.68 -17.66 30.15
CA TYR A 83 -31.59 -16.85 30.72
C TYR A 83 -30.32 -16.86 29.84
N GLN A 84 -29.93 -18.04 29.34
CA GLN A 84 -28.78 -18.15 28.42
C GLN A 84 -29.03 -17.41 27.10
N SER A 85 -30.25 -17.50 26.56
CA SER A 85 -30.64 -16.76 25.36
C SER A 85 -30.57 -15.25 25.58
N LEU A 86 -31.13 -14.75 26.69
CA LEU A 86 -31.09 -13.35 27.09
C LEU A 86 -29.66 -12.80 27.17
N LEU A 87 -28.76 -13.53 27.84
CA LEU A 87 -27.33 -13.15 27.90
C LEU A 87 -26.67 -13.18 26.51
N GLY A 88 -27.08 -14.11 25.65
CA GLY A 88 -26.68 -14.16 24.26
C GLY A 88 -27.06 -12.90 23.50
N HIS A 89 -28.32 -12.45 23.60
CA HIS A 89 -28.80 -11.21 22.99
C HIS A 89 -28.10 -9.98 23.56
N LEU A 90 -27.91 -9.91 24.88
CA LEU A 90 -27.16 -8.83 25.53
C LEU A 90 -25.74 -8.74 24.94
N ARG A 91 -25.02 -9.87 24.84
CA ARG A 91 -23.68 -9.90 24.24
C ARG A 91 -23.68 -9.34 22.83
N THR A 92 -24.58 -9.82 21.97
CA THR A 92 -24.65 -9.40 20.57
C THR A 92 -24.93 -7.91 20.45
N ARG A 93 -25.95 -7.40 21.15
CA ARG A 93 -26.29 -5.97 21.17
C ARG A 93 -25.14 -5.10 21.69
N THR A 94 -24.50 -5.52 22.77
CA THR A 94 -23.34 -4.79 23.35
C THR A 94 -22.18 -4.75 22.35
N LEU A 95 -21.89 -5.86 21.67
CA LEU A 95 -20.82 -5.93 20.69
C LEU A 95 -21.11 -5.06 19.45
N GLU A 96 -22.33 -5.09 18.93
CA GLU A 96 -22.73 -4.25 17.78
C GLU A 96 -22.62 -2.76 18.11
N ALA A 97 -23.16 -2.36 19.26
CA ALA A 97 -23.05 -0.97 19.73
C ALA A 97 -21.60 -0.56 20.02
N PHE A 98 -20.75 -1.50 20.48
CA PHE A 98 -19.31 -1.27 20.61
C PHE A 98 -18.68 -0.95 19.27
N LYS A 99 -18.91 -1.75 18.22
CA LYS A 99 -18.34 -1.55 16.89
C LYS A 99 -18.66 -0.16 16.34
N GLU A 100 -19.94 0.22 16.36
CA GLU A 100 -20.39 1.52 15.85
C GLU A 100 -19.81 2.71 16.63
N SER A 101 -19.66 2.56 17.94
CA SER A 101 -19.10 3.61 18.80
C SER A 101 -17.59 3.71 18.64
N PHE A 102 -16.91 2.56 18.54
CA PHE A 102 -15.46 2.47 18.43
C PHE A 102 -14.97 3.10 17.12
N ASP A 103 -15.62 2.79 15.99
CA ASP A 103 -15.27 3.38 14.70
C ASP A 103 -15.32 4.93 14.71
N LYS A 104 -16.27 5.50 15.45
CA LYS A 104 -16.40 6.97 15.60
C LYS A 104 -15.37 7.57 16.56
N ALA A 105 -14.97 6.82 17.59
CA ALA A 105 -14.00 7.27 18.59
C ALA A 105 -12.57 7.29 18.03
N VAL A 106 -12.22 6.29 17.21
CA VAL A 106 -10.88 6.19 16.59
C VAL A 106 -10.52 7.44 15.80
N GLU A 107 -11.48 8.05 15.09
CA GLU A 107 -11.27 9.26 14.29
C GLU A 107 -11.03 10.53 15.13
N LYS A 108 -11.35 10.51 16.44
CA LYS A 108 -11.30 11.69 17.32
C LYS A 108 -10.21 11.64 18.37
N GLU A 109 -10.02 10.47 18.98
CA GLU A 109 -9.28 10.32 20.24
C GLU A 109 -7.94 9.58 20.06
N GLY A 110 -7.69 9.03 18.87
CA GLY A 110 -6.55 8.16 18.59
C GLY A 110 -6.87 6.69 18.91
N PHE A 111 -6.22 5.78 18.19
CA PHE A 111 -6.62 4.37 18.16
C PHE A 111 -6.55 3.68 19.52
N ALA A 112 -5.42 3.80 20.24
CA ALA A 112 -5.19 3.09 21.49
C ALA A 112 -6.09 3.58 22.64
N VAL A 113 -6.32 4.90 22.72
CA VAL A 113 -7.23 5.52 23.70
C VAL A 113 -8.66 5.07 23.42
N ALA A 114 -9.13 5.24 22.18
CA ALA A 114 -10.47 4.83 21.76
C ALA A 114 -10.73 3.34 22.06
N ALA A 115 -9.73 2.48 21.84
CA ALA A 115 -9.86 1.04 22.08
C ALA A 115 -10.00 0.71 23.56
N ARG A 116 -9.16 1.31 24.43
CA ARG A 116 -9.23 1.10 25.88
C ARG A 116 -10.54 1.60 26.46
N ASP A 117 -10.89 2.84 26.18
CA ASP A 117 -12.05 3.51 26.77
C ASP A 117 -13.36 2.87 26.29
N SER A 118 -13.47 2.61 24.99
CA SER A 118 -14.65 1.92 24.44
C SER A 118 -14.76 0.50 25.02
N THR A 119 -13.66 -0.25 25.13
CA THR A 119 -13.71 -1.60 25.72
C THR A 119 -14.23 -1.55 27.16
N GLN A 120 -13.71 -0.63 27.97
CA GLN A 120 -14.16 -0.47 29.36
C GLN A 120 -15.64 -0.10 29.43
N ILE A 121 -16.07 0.92 28.69
CA ILE A 121 -17.46 1.39 28.68
C ILE A 121 -18.44 0.26 28.33
N PHE A 122 -18.11 -0.55 27.32
CA PHE A 122 -19.02 -1.59 26.85
C PHE A 122 -18.99 -2.85 27.72
N LEU A 123 -17.87 -3.16 28.40
CA LEU A 123 -17.85 -4.20 29.43
C LEU A 123 -18.68 -3.78 30.66
N GLU A 124 -18.62 -2.51 31.09
CA GLU A 124 -19.47 -2.00 32.18
C GLU A 124 -20.96 -1.99 31.79
N LYS A 125 -21.28 -1.69 30.53
CA LYS A 125 -22.66 -1.81 30.02
C LYS A 125 -23.16 -3.26 30.05
N PHE A 126 -22.30 -4.21 29.70
CA PHE A 126 -22.63 -5.64 29.82
C PHE A 126 -22.89 -6.02 31.28
N ASP A 127 -22.02 -5.59 32.21
CA ASP A 127 -22.18 -5.88 33.63
C ASP A 127 -23.54 -5.38 34.15
N LYS A 128 -23.89 -4.13 33.89
CA LYS A 128 -25.20 -3.55 34.25
C LYS A 128 -26.38 -4.30 33.63
N GLY A 129 -26.27 -4.72 32.36
CA GLY A 129 -27.30 -5.53 31.70
C GLY A 129 -27.41 -6.94 32.28
N SER A 130 -26.30 -7.52 32.74
CA SER A 130 -26.28 -8.84 33.38
C SER A 130 -26.85 -8.82 34.80
N GLU A 131 -26.62 -7.73 35.54
CA GLU A 131 -27.24 -7.51 36.86
C GLU A 131 -28.77 -7.50 36.76
N ASP A 132 -29.34 -6.83 35.74
CA ASP A 132 -30.78 -6.83 35.45
C ASP A 132 -31.37 -8.22 35.14
N ALA A 133 -30.52 -9.16 34.69
CA ALA A 133 -30.88 -10.55 34.44
C ALA A 133 -30.80 -11.47 35.68
N THR A 134 -30.33 -10.96 36.82
CA THR A 134 -30.11 -11.77 38.05
C THR A 134 -31.44 -12.26 38.63
N ILE A 135 -31.54 -13.57 38.84
CA ILE A 135 -32.70 -14.23 39.44
C ILE A 135 -32.39 -14.50 40.91
N GLN A 136 -33.25 -14.07 41.83
CA GLN A 136 -32.99 -14.14 43.28
C GLN A 136 -32.81 -15.58 43.79
N GLN A 137 -33.53 -16.53 43.19
CA GLN A 137 -33.53 -17.94 43.58
C GLN A 137 -32.29 -18.71 43.08
N VAL A 138 -31.45 -18.12 42.22
CA VAL A 138 -30.28 -18.82 41.67
C VAL A 138 -29.12 -17.88 41.34
N ASN A 139 -27.91 -18.28 41.72
CA ASN A 139 -26.69 -17.55 41.39
C ASN A 139 -26.04 -18.11 40.11
N TRP A 140 -26.68 -17.89 38.96
CA TRP A 140 -26.06 -18.24 37.67
C TRP A 140 -24.96 -17.26 37.29
N ASP A 141 -23.85 -17.80 36.80
CA ASP A 141 -22.65 -17.04 36.51
C ASP A 141 -22.62 -16.54 35.04
N PRO A 142 -22.68 -15.21 34.80
CA PRO A 142 -22.57 -14.63 33.47
C PRO A 142 -21.13 -14.51 32.96
N SER A 143 -20.11 -14.85 33.78
CA SER A 143 -18.68 -14.65 33.47
C SER A 143 -18.28 -15.22 32.12
N LYS A 144 -18.72 -16.43 31.78
CA LYS A 144 -18.40 -17.09 30.50
C LYS A 144 -18.88 -16.30 29.29
N VAL A 145 -20.04 -15.65 29.40
CA VAL A 145 -20.59 -14.81 28.33
C VAL A 145 -19.82 -13.50 28.23
N LYS A 146 -19.43 -12.91 29.38
CA LYS A 146 -18.56 -11.73 29.44
C LYS A 146 -17.17 -12.00 28.86
N ASP A 147 -16.56 -13.12 29.20
CA ASP A 147 -15.24 -13.53 28.66
C ASP A 147 -15.30 -13.74 27.15
N LYS A 148 -16.44 -14.23 26.64
CA LYS A 148 -16.66 -14.31 25.20
C LYS A 148 -16.81 -12.92 24.58
N LEU A 149 -17.58 -12.02 25.19
CA LEU A 149 -17.70 -10.63 24.74
C LEU A 149 -16.33 -9.96 24.66
N LYS A 150 -15.52 -10.09 25.72
CA LYS A 150 -14.19 -9.51 25.80
C LYS A 150 -13.30 -9.99 24.65
N ARG A 151 -13.27 -11.30 24.39
CA ARG A 151 -12.52 -11.88 23.26
C ARG A 151 -13.04 -11.39 21.90
N ASP A 152 -14.35 -11.30 21.73
CA ASP A 152 -14.96 -10.82 20.48
C ASP A 152 -14.63 -9.32 20.23
N ILE A 153 -14.61 -8.50 21.30
CA ILE A 153 -14.16 -7.10 21.27
C ILE A 153 -12.68 -7.01 20.91
N GLU A 154 -11.81 -7.74 21.62
CA GLU A 154 -10.36 -7.75 21.36
C GLU A 154 -10.04 -8.18 19.93
N ALA A 155 -10.70 -9.23 19.43
CA ALA A 155 -10.56 -9.68 18.05
C ALA A 155 -10.98 -8.60 17.04
N HIS A 156 -12.07 -7.89 17.32
CA HIS A 156 -12.51 -6.78 16.47
C HIS A 156 -11.50 -5.62 16.49
N VAL A 157 -11.01 -5.22 17.66
CA VAL A 157 -9.98 -4.18 17.80
C VAL A 157 -8.73 -4.54 17.00
N VAL A 158 -8.25 -5.79 17.09
CA VAL A 158 -7.09 -6.25 16.30
C VAL A 158 -7.38 -6.16 14.79
N SER A 159 -8.57 -6.59 14.35
CA SER A 159 -8.97 -6.52 12.94
C SER A 159 -9.02 -5.07 12.42
N VAL A 160 -9.60 -4.14 13.18
CA VAL A 160 -9.67 -2.72 12.79
C VAL A 160 -8.27 -2.10 12.78
N ARG A 161 -7.42 -2.45 13.76
CA ARG A 161 -6.01 -2.01 13.80
C ARG A 161 -5.27 -2.37 12.53
N ALA A 162 -5.34 -3.64 12.14
CA ALA A 162 -4.67 -4.14 10.93
C ALA A 162 -5.16 -3.42 9.68
N THR A 163 -6.49 -3.21 9.57
CA THR A 163 -7.11 -2.50 8.44
C THR A 163 -6.62 -1.07 8.35
N LYS A 164 -6.72 -0.30 9.46
CA LYS A 164 -6.30 1.10 9.51
C LYS A 164 -4.80 1.29 9.26
N LEU A 165 -3.95 0.42 9.80
CA LEU A 165 -2.51 0.45 9.53
C LEU A 165 -2.21 0.17 8.06
N SER A 166 -2.91 -0.78 7.43
CA SER A 166 -2.77 -1.07 6.00
C SER A 166 -3.18 0.13 5.14
N GLU A 167 -4.29 0.79 5.47
CA GLU A 167 -4.77 2.00 4.77
C GLU A 167 -3.77 3.16 4.91
N LEU A 168 -3.24 3.39 6.10
CA LEU A 168 -2.21 4.42 6.35
C LEU A 168 -0.95 4.13 5.53
N CYS A 169 -0.45 2.89 5.55
CA CYS A 169 0.73 2.52 4.79
C CYS A 169 0.52 2.71 3.30
N ALA A 170 -0.59 2.23 2.74
CA ALA A 170 -0.92 2.43 1.33
C ALA A 170 -1.01 3.92 0.96
N THR A 171 -1.52 4.76 1.87
CA THR A 171 -1.59 6.22 1.67
C THR A 171 -0.18 6.82 1.58
N TYR A 172 0.73 6.46 2.48
CA TYR A 172 2.11 6.96 2.47
C TYR A 172 2.93 6.40 1.31
N GLU A 173 2.79 5.12 0.99
CA GLU A 173 3.39 4.49 -0.19
C GLU A 173 2.93 5.17 -1.48
N GLY A 174 1.63 5.49 -1.59
CA GLY A 174 1.07 6.21 -2.74
C GLY A 174 1.59 7.64 -2.85
N LYS A 175 1.72 8.36 -1.73
CA LYS A 175 2.33 9.71 -1.70
C LYS A 175 3.81 9.67 -2.11
N LEU A 176 4.57 8.74 -1.56
CA LEU A 176 5.99 8.55 -1.87
C LEU A 176 6.20 8.19 -3.33
N THR A 177 5.36 7.31 -3.88
CA THR A 177 5.38 6.94 -5.30
C THR A 177 5.19 8.16 -6.19
N LYS A 178 4.19 9.01 -5.88
CA LYS A 178 3.94 10.24 -6.65
C LYS A 178 5.10 11.23 -6.54
N ALA A 179 5.68 11.40 -5.36
CA ALA A 179 6.80 12.31 -5.13
C ALA A 179 8.09 11.87 -5.83
N LEU A 180 8.29 10.56 -6.02
CA LEU A 180 9.49 10.01 -6.64
C LEU A 180 9.35 9.77 -8.15
N ALA A 181 8.20 9.28 -8.62
CA ALA A 181 8.05 8.75 -9.98
C ALA A 181 8.40 9.76 -11.08
N GLU A 182 7.71 10.91 -11.13
CA GLU A 182 7.91 11.92 -12.18
C GLU A 182 9.29 12.60 -12.08
N PRO A 183 9.78 13.01 -10.90
CA PRO A 183 11.10 13.63 -10.82
C PRO A 183 12.24 12.67 -11.15
N VAL A 184 12.14 11.37 -10.80
CA VAL A 184 13.13 10.36 -11.19
C VAL A 184 13.15 10.20 -12.70
N GLU A 185 12.00 10.12 -13.35
CA GLU A 185 11.90 10.05 -14.81
C GLU A 185 12.58 11.26 -15.48
N ALA A 186 12.28 12.48 -15.00
CA ALA A 186 12.87 13.71 -15.54
C ALA A 186 14.39 13.77 -15.34
N LEU A 187 14.90 13.32 -14.19
CA LEU A 187 16.33 13.25 -13.91
C LEU A 187 17.02 12.25 -14.85
N LEU A 188 16.43 11.06 -15.04
CA LEU A 188 16.96 10.03 -15.93
C LEU A 188 17.00 10.49 -17.40
N ASP A 189 15.99 11.25 -17.85
CA ASP A 189 15.94 11.82 -19.21
C ASP A 189 17.03 12.87 -19.46
N SER A 190 17.43 13.61 -18.40
CA SER A 190 18.47 14.63 -18.52
C SER A 190 19.86 14.06 -18.82
N ALA A 191 20.16 12.88 -18.26
CA ALA A 191 21.45 12.17 -18.32
C ALA A 191 22.67 13.07 -18.08
N SER A 192 22.60 13.91 -17.05
CA SER A 192 23.75 14.64 -16.53
C SER A 192 24.64 13.73 -15.67
N GLU A 193 25.88 14.16 -15.42
CA GLU A 193 26.80 13.48 -14.48
C GLU A 193 26.19 13.39 -13.06
N ASP A 194 25.35 14.36 -12.71
CA ASP A 194 24.69 14.45 -11.39
C ASP A 194 23.35 13.70 -11.31
N THR A 195 22.96 12.95 -12.35
CA THR A 195 21.64 12.26 -12.40
C THR A 195 21.42 11.37 -11.17
N TRP A 196 22.30 10.42 -10.92
CA TRP A 196 22.18 9.48 -9.81
C TRP A 196 22.41 10.13 -8.43
N PRO A 197 23.38 11.04 -8.24
CA PRO A 197 23.47 11.86 -7.03
C PRO A 197 22.17 12.64 -6.72
N ALA A 198 21.54 13.25 -7.73
CA ALA A 198 20.28 13.96 -7.56
C ALA A 198 19.13 13.02 -7.20
N ILE A 199 19.06 11.84 -7.81
CA ILE A 199 18.09 10.79 -7.47
C ILE A 199 18.29 10.32 -6.02
N ARG A 200 19.52 10.09 -5.56
CA ARG A 200 19.79 9.70 -4.16
C ARG A 200 19.32 10.76 -3.17
N LYS A 201 19.64 12.03 -3.45
CA LYS A 201 19.21 13.15 -2.61
C LYS A 201 17.69 13.29 -2.56
N LEU A 202 17.02 13.12 -3.70
CA LEU A 202 15.56 13.11 -3.78
C LEU A 202 14.97 11.95 -2.98
N LEU A 203 15.44 10.72 -3.23
CA LEU A 203 14.99 9.52 -2.52
C LEU A 203 15.13 9.70 -1.00
N GLN A 204 16.30 10.13 -0.53
CA GLN A 204 16.52 10.37 0.88
C GLN A 204 15.55 11.41 1.45
N ARG A 205 15.38 12.55 0.78
CA ARG A 205 14.50 13.63 1.25
C ARG A 205 13.05 13.18 1.35
N GLU A 206 12.51 12.60 0.27
CA GLU A 206 11.10 12.21 0.22
C GLU A 206 10.81 11.01 1.13
N THR A 207 11.71 10.03 1.18
CA THR A 207 11.56 8.88 2.08
C THR A 207 11.64 9.29 3.54
N THR A 208 12.61 10.11 3.97
CA THR A 208 12.68 10.59 5.35
C THR A 208 11.43 11.39 5.74
N ALA A 209 10.92 12.24 4.84
CA ALA A 209 9.69 12.97 5.08
C ALA A 209 8.46 12.03 5.20
N ALA A 210 8.36 11.02 4.35
CA ALA A 210 7.28 10.05 4.38
C ALA A 210 7.34 9.15 5.63
N VAL A 211 8.53 8.69 6.02
CA VAL A 211 8.78 7.89 7.22
C VAL A 211 8.40 8.66 8.49
N SER A 212 8.86 9.91 8.62
CA SER A 212 8.50 10.77 9.77
C SER A 212 6.99 11.04 9.83
N GLY A 213 6.35 11.23 8.67
CA GLY A 213 4.90 11.37 8.61
C GLY A 213 4.16 10.09 9.03
N LEU A 214 4.64 8.92 8.60
CA LEU A 214 4.06 7.63 8.98
C LEU A 214 4.24 7.36 10.47
N GLU A 215 5.44 7.56 11.00
CA GLU A 215 5.79 7.45 12.43
C GLU A 215 4.85 8.30 13.30
N SER A 216 4.65 9.57 12.93
CA SER A 216 3.70 10.44 13.62
C SER A 216 2.26 9.89 13.56
N ALA A 217 1.82 9.37 12.42
CA ALA A 217 0.46 8.84 12.26
C ALA A 217 0.23 7.54 13.05
N ILE A 218 1.22 6.65 13.11
CA ILE A 218 1.11 5.36 13.81
C ILE A 218 1.35 5.48 15.33
N SER A 219 1.90 6.60 15.81
CA SER A 219 2.14 6.83 17.25
C SER A 219 0.88 6.64 18.13
N THR A 220 -0.30 6.95 17.59
CA THR A 220 -1.59 6.80 18.30
C THR A 220 -2.05 5.35 18.49
N PHE A 221 -1.37 4.40 17.86
CA PHE A 221 -1.71 2.98 17.90
C PHE A 221 -1.01 2.23 19.04
N GLU A 222 -0.02 2.84 19.71
CA GLU A 222 0.78 2.21 20.77
C GLU A 222 1.32 0.82 20.34
N LEU A 223 1.96 0.77 19.17
CA LEU A 223 2.54 -0.47 18.63
C LEU A 223 3.77 -0.90 19.44
N ASP A 224 4.11 -2.19 19.35
CA ASP A 224 5.42 -2.64 19.82
C ASP A 224 6.53 -2.15 18.87
N GLU A 225 7.73 -1.98 19.43
CA GLU A 225 8.90 -1.43 18.72
C GLU A 225 9.25 -2.25 17.47
N ALA A 226 9.06 -3.57 17.48
CA ALA A 226 9.39 -4.43 16.35
C ALA A 226 8.41 -4.23 15.18
N THR A 227 7.10 -4.19 15.47
CA THR A 227 6.08 -3.91 14.46
C THR A 227 6.22 -2.51 13.89
N GLU A 228 6.47 -1.51 14.73
CA GLU A 228 6.70 -0.13 14.28
C GLU A 228 7.89 -0.06 13.32
N LYS A 229 9.04 -0.60 13.72
CA LYS A 229 10.25 -0.64 12.89
C LYS A 229 10.02 -1.34 11.56
N GLU A 230 9.29 -2.46 11.54
CA GLU A 230 8.97 -3.19 10.31
C GLU A 230 8.14 -2.34 9.34
N LEU A 231 7.14 -1.60 9.83
CA LEU A 231 6.32 -0.72 8.99
C LEU A 231 7.15 0.43 8.38
N LEU A 232 8.05 1.03 9.16
CA LEU A 232 8.92 2.10 8.68
C LEU A 232 9.92 1.58 7.64
N LEU A 233 10.57 0.44 7.91
CA LEU A 233 11.48 -0.22 6.96
C LEU A 233 10.78 -0.61 5.66
N ARG A 234 9.52 -1.06 5.73
CA ARG A 234 8.73 -1.36 4.52
C ARG A 234 8.57 -0.11 3.65
N LEU A 235 8.27 1.04 4.23
CA LEU A 235 8.13 2.29 3.49
C LEU A 235 9.47 2.77 2.90
N GLU A 236 10.57 2.61 3.62
CA GLU A 236 11.92 2.89 3.11
C GLU A 236 12.26 2.04 1.89
N ASN A 237 12.01 0.73 1.99
CA ASN A 237 12.21 -0.23 0.90
C ASN A 237 11.27 0.05 -0.28
N HIS A 238 10.04 0.49 -0.03
CA HIS A 238 9.10 0.91 -1.08
C HIS A 238 9.66 2.08 -1.88
N GLY A 239 10.22 3.10 -1.22
CA GLY A 239 10.86 4.23 -1.91
C GLY A 239 11.99 3.79 -2.84
N ARG A 240 12.86 2.88 -2.37
CA ARG A 240 13.92 2.28 -3.20
C ARG A 240 13.32 1.54 -4.40
N SER A 241 12.33 0.68 -4.18
CA SER A 241 11.63 -0.08 -5.23
C SER A 241 11.02 0.82 -6.31
N VAL A 242 10.42 1.95 -5.94
CA VAL A 242 9.86 2.92 -6.90
C VAL A 242 10.94 3.45 -7.84
N VAL A 243 12.09 3.85 -7.31
CA VAL A 243 13.21 4.34 -8.12
C VAL A 243 13.74 3.25 -9.04
N GLU A 244 13.90 2.03 -8.53
CA GLU A 244 14.35 0.89 -9.34
C GLU A 244 13.36 0.55 -10.47
N SER A 245 12.06 0.55 -10.19
CA SER A 245 11.02 0.34 -11.19
C SER A 245 11.09 1.38 -12.29
N LYS A 246 11.23 2.67 -11.92
CA LYS A 246 11.34 3.76 -12.89
C LYS A 246 12.61 3.68 -13.72
N ALA A 247 13.73 3.32 -13.10
CA ALA A 247 14.97 3.10 -13.83
C ALA A 247 14.85 1.95 -14.86
N ARG A 248 14.18 0.85 -14.51
CA ARG A 248 13.89 -0.26 -15.45
C ARG A 248 12.97 0.17 -16.59
N GLU A 249 11.90 0.91 -16.29
CA GLU A 249 10.98 1.44 -17.30
C GLU A 249 11.70 2.34 -18.31
N GLU A 250 12.56 3.25 -17.83
CA GLU A 250 13.29 4.16 -18.71
C GLU A 250 14.41 3.46 -19.48
N ALA A 251 15.13 2.51 -18.86
CA ALA A 251 16.10 1.68 -19.55
C ALA A 251 15.47 0.86 -20.68
N ALA A 252 14.22 0.38 -20.53
CA ALA A 252 13.51 -0.32 -21.60
C ALA A 252 13.21 0.57 -22.82
N ARG A 253 13.15 1.90 -22.64
CA ARG A 253 12.90 2.89 -23.70
C ARG A 253 14.17 3.59 -24.18
N ILE A 254 15.35 3.13 -23.75
CA ILE A 254 16.64 3.81 -23.96
C ILE A 254 16.91 4.14 -25.44
N LEU A 255 16.61 3.24 -26.38
CA LEU A 255 16.90 3.48 -27.80
C LEU A 255 16.15 4.69 -28.34
N ILE A 256 14.87 4.84 -27.98
CA ILE A 256 14.03 5.97 -28.39
C ILE A 256 14.62 7.25 -27.79
N ARG A 257 14.90 7.25 -26.48
CA ARG A 257 15.48 8.39 -25.76
C ARG A 257 16.84 8.81 -26.35
N MET A 258 17.70 7.85 -26.70
CA MET A 258 18.98 8.11 -27.37
C MET A 258 18.79 8.80 -28.72
N LYS A 259 17.81 8.37 -29.52
CA LYS A 259 17.48 8.97 -30.82
C LYS A 259 16.89 10.37 -30.68
N ASP A 260 16.05 10.60 -29.69
CA ASP A 260 15.46 11.91 -29.42
C ASP A 260 16.55 12.91 -28.97
N ARG A 261 17.45 12.47 -28.08
CA ARG A 261 18.61 13.25 -27.65
C ARG A 261 19.54 13.58 -28.82
N PHE A 262 19.82 12.58 -29.68
CA PHE A 262 20.61 12.79 -30.90
C PHE A 262 19.95 13.80 -31.82
N SER A 263 18.67 13.60 -32.15
CA SER A 263 17.94 14.45 -33.10
C SER A 263 17.83 15.89 -32.61
N THR A 264 17.63 16.09 -31.30
CA THR A 264 17.58 17.42 -30.70
C THR A 264 18.92 18.15 -30.82
N LEU A 265 20.03 17.47 -30.51
CA LEU A 265 21.37 18.09 -30.56
C LEU A 265 21.92 18.22 -31.98
N PHE A 266 21.54 17.30 -32.87
CA PHE A 266 22.01 17.29 -34.26
C PHE A 266 21.25 18.30 -35.12
N SER A 267 19.93 18.37 -34.97
CA SER A 267 19.06 19.16 -35.84
C SER A 267 18.77 20.57 -35.32
N ARG A 268 19.20 20.94 -34.10
CA ARG A 268 18.99 22.29 -33.53
C ARG A 268 20.29 23.03 -33.31
N ASP A 269 20.26 24.34 -33.49
CA ASP A 269 21.38 25.25 -33.20
C ASP A 269 21.39 25.67 -31.72
N ALA A 270 22.27 26.62 -31.38
CA ALA A 270 22.40 27.12 -30.01
C ALA A 270 21.13 27.86 -29.52
N ASP A 271 20.34 28.41 -30.45
CA ASP A 271 19.10 29.13 -30.16
C ASP A 271 17.87 28.19 -30.18
N SER A 272 18.11 26.87 -30.19
CA SER A 272 17.08 25.82 -30.30
C SER A 272 16.27 25.83 -31.61
N MET A 273 16.73 26.58 -32.61
CA MET A 273 16.11 26.68 -33.93
C MET A 273 16.59 25.53 -34.83
N PRO A 274 15.76 25.06 -35.78
CA PRO A 274 16.19 24.03 -36.73
C PRO A 274 17.43 24.46 -37.51
N ARG A 275 18.49 23.65 -37.47
CA ARG A 275 19.74 23.91 -38.21
C ARG A 275 19.48 23.90 -39.71
N VAL A 276 20.02 24.92 -40.34
CA VAL A 276 20.12 25.02 -41.80
C VAL A 276 21.55 24.70 -42.18
N TRP A 277 21.77 23.64 -42.95
CA TRP A 277 23.11 23.29 -43.45
C TRP A 277 23.53 24.29 -44.51
N THR A 278 24.33 25.29 -44.18
CA THR A 278 24.70 26.40 -45.08
C THR A 278 26.10 26.29 -45.64
N GLY A 279 26.90 25.34 -45.15
CA GLY A 279 28.28 25.10 -45.59
C GLY A 279 29.33 25.45 -44.54
N LYS A 280 28.96 26.20 -43.50
CA LYS A 280 29.87 26.66 -42.42
C LYS A 280 29.92 25.69 -41.24
N GLU A 281 28.94 24.81 -41.13
CA GLU A 281 28.78 23.89 -40.02
C GLU A 281 29.69 22.66 -40.17
N ASP A 282 30.40 22.30 -39.11
CA ASP A 282 31.14 21.04 -39.05
C ASP A 282 30.20 19.90 -38.65
N ILE A 283 29.56 19.29 -39.66
CA ILE A 283 28.64 18.16 -39.46
C ILE A 283 29.32 17.01 -38.71
N LYS A 284 30.62 16.78 -38.92
CA LYS A 284 31.36 15.69 -38.27
C LYS A 284 31.52 15.97 -36.78
N ALA A 285 31.88 17.19 -36.40
CA ALA A 285 31.94 17.60 -34.99
C ALA A 285 30.56 17.56 -34.32
N ILE A 286 29.51 18.06 -34.99
CA ILE A 286 28.13 18.05 -34.46
C ILE A 286 27.65 16.60 -34.26
N THR A 287 27.88 15.72 -35.24
CA THR A 287 27.55 14.28 -35.14
C THR A 287 28.28 13.64 -33.97
N LYS A 288 29.57 13.94 -33.79
CA LYS A 288 30.37 13.39 -32.68
C LYS A 288 29.82 13.84 -31.33
N THR A 289 29.49 15.13 -31.17
CA THR A 289 28.91 15.67 -29.94
C THR A 289 27.55 15.05 -29.64
N ALA A 290 26.66 14.97 -30.64
CA ALA A 290 25.34 14.36 -30.48
C ALA A 290 25.43 12.87 -30.12
N ARG A 291 26.33 12.11 -30.76
CA ARG A 291 26.59 10.70 -30.42
C ARG A 291 27.15 10.54 -29.01
N SER A 292 28.10 11.39 -28.60
CA SER A 292 28.66 11.37 -27.24
C SER A 292 27.59 11.61 -26.18
N ALA A 293 26.72 12.61 -26.40
CA ALA A 293 25.61 12.89 -25.48
C ALA A 293 24.59 11.73 -25.41
N SER A 294 24.26 11.09 -26.53
CA SER A 294 23.39 9.90 -26.52
C SER A 294 24.05 8.69 -25.87
N MET A 295 25.39 8.55 -25.95
CA MET A 295 26.13 7.49 -25.25
C MET A 295 26.11 7.70 -23.73
N LYS A 296 26.26 8.95 -23.27
CA LYS A 296 26.12 9.26 -21.83
C LYS A 296 24.77 8.84 -21.26
N LEU A 297 23.69 9.04 -22.01
CA LEU A 297 22.36 8.56 -21.64
C LEU A 297 22.33 7.02 -21.49
N LEU A 298 22.95 6.29 -22.42
CA LEU A 298 23.09 4.83 -22.33
C LEU A 298 23.91 4.42 -21.10
N SER A 299 25.00 5.11 -20.79
CA SER A 299 25.84 4.89 -19.60
C SER A 299 25.07 5.11 -18.30
N THR A 300 24.31 6.21 -18.22
CA THR A 300 23.46 6.54 -17.08
C THR A 300 22.38 5.49 -16.84
N MET A 301 21.77 4.96 -17.91
CA MET A 301 20.70 3.95 -17.83
C MET A 301 21.19 2.49 -17.82
N ALA A 302 22.50 2.24 -17.85
CA ALA A 302 23.03 0.87 -17.85
C ALA A 302 22.94 0.18 -16.49
N ALA A 303 22.96 0.95 -15.40
CA ALA A 303 22.97 0.45 -14.03
C ALA A 303 22.32 1.42 -13.03
N ILE A 304 21.73 0.85 -11.98
CA ILE A 304 21.17 1.56 -10.82
C ILE A 304 22.30 1.94 -9.85
N ARG A 305 22.45 3.24 -9.56
CA ARG A 305 23.52 3.77 -8.70
C ARG A 305 22.97 4.46 -7.45
N LEU A 306 22.23 3.69 -6.64
CA LEU A 306 21.68 4.17 -5.37
C LEU A 306 22.70 4.15 -4.22
N GLU A 307 23.77 3.37 -4.36
CA GLU A 307 24.91 3.41 -3.44
C GLU A 307 26.03 4.31 -4.00
N GLU A 308 26.99 4.69 -3.16
CA GLU A 308 28.19 5.43 -3.57
C GLU A 308 29.29 4.56 -4.20
N ASP A 309 28.95 3.31 -4.53
CA ASP A 309 29.84 2.40 -5.24
C ASP A 309 30.13 2.94 -6.65
N GLY A 310 31.40 3.23 -6.93
CA GLY A 310 31.83 3.67 -8.26
C GLY A 310 31.87 2.52 -9.26
N ASP A 311 31.46 2.78 -10.50
CA ASP A 311 31.62 1.87 -11.64
C ASP A 311 32.53 2.45 -12.72
N ASN A 312 32.80 1.65 -13.76
CA ASN A 312 33.60 2.02 -14.91
C ASN A 312 32.80 1.98 -16.23
N ILE A 313 31.46 2.03 -16.16
CA ILE A 313 30.58 1.85 -17.33
C ILE A 313 30.83 2.96 -18.34
N ASP A 314 30.82 4.22 -17.92
CA ASP A 314 30.99 5.37 -18.81
C ASP A 314 32.33 5.34 -19.57
N THR A 315 33.42 5.11 -18.84
CA THR A 315 34.76 4.96 -19.40
C THR A 315 34.83 3.80 -20.37
N THR A 316 34.23 2.66 -20.03
CA THR A 316 34.22 1.46 -20.87
C THR A 316 33.44 1.68 -22.16
N LEU A 317 32.25 2.27 -22.08
CA LEU A 317 31.43 2.60 -23.24
C LEU A 317 32.09 3.66 -24.13
N SER A 318 32.68 4.70 -23.53
CA SER A 318 33.42 5.74 -24.27
C SER A 318 34.56 5.15 -25.10
N LEU A 319 35.42 4.33 -24.48
CA LEU A 319 36.56 3.69 -25.14
C LEU A 319 36.11 2.71 -26.23
N ALA A 320 35.10 1.88 -25.96
CA ALA A 320 34.67 0.82 -26.86
C ALA A 320 33.77 1.29 -28.01
N LEU A 321 32.95 2.33 -27.80
CA LEU A 321 31.88 2.71 -28.72
C LEU A 321 32.12 4.03 -29.48
N VAL A 322 32.81 4.98 -28.85
CA VAL A 322 33.05 6.33 -29.40
C VAL A 322 34.48 6.46 -29.94
N ASP A 323 35.48 6.00 -29.20
CA ASP A 323 36.90 6.18 -29.56
C ASP A 323 37.47 5.07 -30.47
N ALA A 324 36.88 3.88 -30.46
CA ALA A 324 37.25 2.77 -31.37
C ALA A 324 37.10 3.11 -32.87
N ALA A 325 36.49 4.25 -33.21
CA ALA A 325 36.35 4.75 -34.57
C ALA A 325 37.59 5.52 -35.11
N ARG A 326 38.72 5.60 -34.38
CA ARG A 326 39.97 6.16 -34.91
C ARG A 326 40.70 5.13 -35.79
N PRO A 327 40.77 5.33 -37.13
CA PRO A 327 41.64 4.52 -37.97
C PRO A 327 43.07 5.07 -37.82
N GLY A 328 43.97 4.36 -37.15
CA GLY A 328 45.39 4.74 -37.16
C GLY A 328 46.30 4.27 -36.02
N THR A 329 45.79 3.70 -34.93
CA THR A 329 46.66 3.20 -33.83
C THR A 329 46.27 1.78 -33.45
N THR A 330 46.70 0.82 -34.26
CA THR A 330 46.78 -0.58 -33.82
C THR A 330 48.24 -0.99 -33.86
N ASP A 331 48.95 -0.72 -32.77
CA ASP A 331 50.04 -1.62 -32.41
C ASP A 331 49.37 -2.95 -32.02
N ARG A 332 49.50 -3.91 -32.93
CA ARG A 332 49.03 -5.28 -32.77
C ARG A 332 49.87 -5.95 -31.69
N SER A 333 49.43 -5.89 -30.44
CA SER A 333 49.86 -6.88 -29.43
C SER A 333 48.88 -6.93 -28.26
N ILE A 334 48.60 -8.17 -27.84
CA ILE A 334 47.69 -8.61 -26.78
C ILE A 334 46.23 -8.70 -27.23
N GLN A 335 45.67 -9.91 -27.16
CA GLN A 335 44.24 -10.22 -27.33
C GLN A 335 43.40 -9.28 -26.45
N SER A 336 42.97 -8.13 -26.97
CA SER A 336 42.04 -7.28 -26.25
C SER A 336 40.68 -7.97 -26.29
N LEU A 337 40.36 -8.71 -25.22
CA LEU A 337 39.00 -9.18 -24.97
C LEU A 337 38.06 -7.99 -25.16
N ASP A 338 37.05 -8.16 -26.02
CA ASP A 338 36.03 -7.14 -26.25
C ASP A 338 35.33 -6.85 -24.92
N PRO A 339 35.51 -5.67 -24.31
CA PRO A 339 35.00 -5.39 -22.97
C PRO A 339 33.47 -5.39 -22.92
N LEU A 340 32.82 -5.34 -24.08
CA LEU A 340 31.36 -5.42 -24.22
C LEU A 340 30.86 -6.81 -24.65
N ALA A 341 31.72 -7.83 -24.68
CA ALA A 341 31.31 -9.22 -24.93
C ALA A 341 30.81 -9.94 -23.66
N SER A 342 30.98 -9.32 -22.48
CA SER A 342 30.52 -9.86 -21.19
C SER A 342 29.02 -9.70 -21.00
N SER A 343 28.37 -10.69 -20.38
CA SER A 343 26.98 -10.59 -19.94
C SER A 343 26.78 -9.74 -18.68
N SER A 344 27.85 -9.42 -17.95
CA SER A 344 27.81 -8.66 -16.70
C SER A 344 28.91 -7.59 -16.62
N TRP A 345 28.71 -6.59 -15.76
CA TRP A 345 29.65 -5.52 -15.49
C TRP A 345 30.60 -5.90 -14.34
N GLU A 346 31.90 -5.59 -14.45
CA GLU A 346 32.94 -6.00 -13.50
C GLU A 346 32.77 -5.43 -12.06
N ARG A 347 31.96 -4.37 -11.91
CA ARG A 347 31.74 -3.68 -10.62
C ARG A 347 30.27 -3.39 -10.30
N VAL A 348 29.35 -3.99 -11.05
CA VAL A 348 27.90 -3.78 -10.83
C VAL A 348 27.24 -5.13 -10.63
N PRO A 349 26.60 -5.37 -9.47
CA PRO A 349 25.80 -6.57 -9.23
C PRO A 349 24.70 -6.76 -10.29
N GLU A 350 24.27 -8.00 -10.49
CA GLU A 350 23.23 -8.32 -11.49
C GLU A 350 21.90 -7.64 -11.15
N GLU A 351 21.56 -7.50 -9.87
CA GLU A 351 20.31 -6.88 -9.41
C GLU A 351 20.24 -5.38 -9.73
N ARG A 352 21.41 -4.74 -9.86
CA ARG A 352 21.54 -3.31 -10.22
C ARG A 352 21.77 -3.11 -11.71
N THR A 353 22.01 -4.17 -12.48
CA THR A 353 22.26 -4.08 -13.91
C THR A 353 20.93 -3.93 -14.66
N LEU A 354 20.78 -2.83 -15.40
CA LEU A 354 19.60 -2.55 -16.24
C LEU A 354 19.85 -2.97 -17.69
N ILE A 355 21.05 -2.71 -18.19
CA ILE A 355 21.48 -3.03 -19.56
C ILE A 355 22.87 -3.65 -19.48
N SER A 356 22.98 -4.90 -19.92
CA SER A 356 24.26 -5.62 -19.97
C SER A 356 25.24 -5.02 -21.00
N PRO A 357 26.56 -5.26 -20.87
CA PRO A 357 27.52 -4.78 -21.85
C PRO A 357 27.22 -5.21 -23.30
N VAL A 358 26.79 -6.46 -23.51
CA VAL A 358 26.40 -6.96 -24.84
C VAL A 358 25.17 -6.24 -25.37
N GLN A 359 24.18 -5.95 -24.52
CA GLN A 359 23.00 -5.17 -24.92
C GLN A 359 23.38 -3.73 -25.26
N CYS A 360 24.25 -3.08 -24.48
CA CYS A 360 24.77 -1.75 -24.79
C CYS A 360 25.44 -1.73 -26.18
N LYS A 361 26.23 -2.75 -26.51
CA LYS A 361 26.85 -2.89 -27.83
C LYS A 361 25.82 -3.03 -28.95
N SER A 362 24.79 -3.86 -28.75
CA SER A 362 23.71 -4.06 -29.72
C SER A 362 22.90 -2.78 -29.93
N LEU A 363 22.46 -2.14 -28.85
CA LEU A 363 21.72 -0.87 -28.85
C LEU A 363 22.53 0.22 -29.55
N TRP A 364 23.83 0.31 -29.29
CA TRP A 364 24.69 1.29 -29.96
C TRP A 364 24.82 1.07 -31.47
N ARG A 365 24.90 -0.19 -31.91
CA ARG A 365 24.91 -0.51 -33.35
C ARG A 365 23.60 -0.13 -34.01
N GLN A 366 22.47 -0.47 -33.39
CA GLN A 366 21.14 -0.12 -33.89
C GLN A 366 20.95 1.39 -33.93
N PHE A 367 21.28 2.09 -32.84
CA PHE A 367 21.25 3.56 -32.76
C PHE A 367 22.05 4.21 -33.88
N LYS A 368 23.29 3.75 -34.13
CA LYS A 368 24.11 4.27 -35.23
C LYS A 368 23.45 4.04 -36.59
N ALA A 369 22.97 2.83 -36.86
CA ALA A 369 22.32 2.51 -38.13
C ALA A 369 21.07 3.39 -38.38
N GLU A 370 20.24 3.59 -37.36
CA GLU A 370 19.01 4.39 -37.48
C GLU A 370 19.26 5.90 -37.57
N THR A 371 20.39 6.40 -37.04
CA THR A 371 20.76 7.83 -37.11
C THR A 371 21.65 8.18 -38.30
N GLU A 372 22.31 7.20 -38.92
CA GLU A 372 23.21 7.40 -40.07
C GLU A 372 22.52 8.04 -41.27
N TYR A 373 21.25 7.70 -41.49
CA TYR A 373 20.46 8.28 -42.58
C TYR A 373 20.31 9.80 -42.43
N THR A 374 19.99 10.28 -41.22
CA THR A 374 19.87 11.71 -40.91
C THR A 374 21.19 12.45 -41.11
N VAL A 375 22.32 11.83 -40.72
CA VAL A 375 23.66 12.41 -40.94
C VAL A 375 23.98 12.49 -42.43
N THR A 376 23.69 11.42 -43.18
CA THR A 376 23.91 11.36 -44.63
C THR A 376 23.10 12.43 -45.38
N GLN A 377 21.83 12.61 -45.00
CA GLN A 377 20.98 13.65 -45.56
C GLN A 377 21.53 15.06 -45.30
N ALA A 378 22.04 15.32 -44.09
CA ALA A 378 22.64 16.60 -43.76
C ALA A 378 23.88 16.90 -44.62
N ILE A 379 24.73 15.90 -44.83
CA ILE A 379 25.92 16.02 -45.71
C ILE A 379 25.48 16.32 -47.15
N ALA A 380 24.50 15.59 -47.67
CA ALA A 380 23.98 15.81 -49.03
C ALA A 380 23.38 17.23 -49.18
N ALA A 381 22.60 17.69 -48.20
CA ALA A 381 22.02 19.03 -48.20
C ALA A 381 23.07 20.15 -48.08
N GLN A 382 24.17 19.91 -47.35
CA GLN A 382 25.29 20.85 -47.30
C GLN A 382 26.01 20.92 -48.66
N GLY A 383 26.27 19.76 -49.28
CA GLY A 383 26.90 19.67 -50.61
C GLY A 383 26.10 20.40 -51.68
N SER A 384 24.78 20.17 -51.75
CA SER A 384 23.91 20.83 -52.73
C SER A 384 23.91 22.35 -52.59
N LYS A 385 23.92 22.88 -51.35
CA LYS A 385 23.97 24.34 -51.15
C LYS A 385 25.34 24.95 -51.44
N GLN A 386 26.42 24.21 -51.21
CA GLN A 386 27.76 24.65 -51.61
C GLN A 386 27.87 24.73 -53.14
N GLU A 387 27.33 23.74 -53.86
CA GLU A 387 27.26 23.76 -55.33
C GLU A 387 26.40 24.92 -55.84
N GLU A 388 25.23 25.16 -55.23
CA GLU A 388 24.36 26.28 -55.57
C GLU A 388 25.04 27.65 -55.35
N GLN A 389 25.77 27.80 -54.24
CA GLN A 389 26.55 29.01 -53.96
C GLN A 389 27.72 29.19 -54.96
N GLN A 390 28.39 28.11 -55.36
CA GLN A 390 29.46 28.15 -56.37
C GLN A 390 28.92 28.49 -57.76
N LEU A 391 27.77 27.94 -58.15
CA LEU A 391 27.10 28.26 -59.41
C LEU A 391 26.61 29.71 -59.43
N ALA A 392 26.02 30.20 -58.33
CA ALA A 392 25.61 31.59 -58.18
C ALA A 392 26.82 32.54 -58.29
N ALA A 393 27.93 32.24 -57.60
CA ALA A 393 29.17 33.01 -57.69
C ALA A 393 29.77 33.01 -59.12
N SER A 394 29.74 31.87 -59.80
CA SER A 394 30.23 31.74 -61.19
C SER A 394 29.35 32.52 -62.18
N SER A 395 28.03 32.54 -61.98
CA SER A 395 27.09 33.31 -62.80
C SER A 395 27.19 34.83 -62.60
N MET A 396 27.54 35.28 -61.38
CA MET A 396 27.81 36.68 -61.08
C MET A 396 29.17 37.14 -61.62
N GLY A 397 30.20 36.28 -61.58
CA GLY A 397 31.50 36.55 -62.20
C GLY A 397 31.40 36.69 -63.73
N ALA A 398 30.61 35.84 -64.40
CA ALA A 398 30.41 35.90 -65.85
C ALA A 398 29.63 37.14 -66.34
N ARG A 399 28.90 37.86 -65.46
CA ARG A 399 28.23 39.13 -65.82
C ARG A 399 29.15 40.34 -65.78
N CYS A 400 30.35 40.25 -65.19
CA CYS A 400 31.28 41.37 -65.09
C CYS A 400 32.28 41.47 -66.25
N ASP A 401 32.56 40.36 -66.96
CA ASP A 401 33.56 40.32 -68.03
C ASP A 401 32.99 40.60 -69.44
N GLY A 402 31.76 41.13 -69.52
CA GLY A 402 31.04 41.30 -70.78
C GLY A 402 30.24 42.60 -70.88
N CYS A 403 30.84 43.75 -70.58
CA CYS A 403 30.25 45.06 -70.90
C CYS A 403 31.22 45.90 -71.77
N PRO A 404 31.17 45.80 -73.10
CA PRO A 404 31.97 46.62 -74.00
C PRO A 404 31.17 47.85 -74.45
N TRP A 405 30.76 48.75 -73.54
CA TRP A 405 30.29 50.09 -73.91
C TRP A 405 30.51 51.06 -72.75
N PHE A 406 31.66 51.72 -72.73
CA PHE A 406 31.82 53.17 -72.52
C PHE A 406 33.31 53.49 -72.63
N GLN A 407 33.71 53.86 -73.85
CA GLN A 407 34.90 54.64 -74.14
C GLN A 407 34.49 56.11 -74.24
#